data_AF-A0A4V5TL76-F1
#
_entry.id   AF-A0A4V5TL76-F1
#
_cell.length_a   1.000
_cell.length_b   1.000
_cell.length_c   1.000
_cell.angle_alpha   90.00
_cell.angle_beta   90.00
_cell.angle_gamma   90.00
#
_symmetry.space_group_name_H-M   'P 1'
#
loop_
_entity.id
_entity.type
_entity.pdbx_description
1 polymer ?
#
loop_
_entity_poly.entity_id
_entity_poly.type
_entity_poly.pdbx_seq_one_letter_code
_entity_poly.pdbx_strand_id
1 'polypeptide(L)'
;MDALKRINDQIIKEKACINDLIKEIAMYTQNGRYKLAAERGRDMQNSIIRIQQLEGQKGLHLLALKYVGKGINAEVVPRHVQV
;
A
#
# COMPACT_ATOMS: atom_id res chain seq x y z
N MET A 1 8.42 9.00 -15.09
CA MET A 1 8.82 9.30 -13.69
C MET A 1 7.64 9.54 -12.74
N ASP A 2 6.46 9.93 -13.22
CA ASP A 2 5.30 10.26 -12.37
C ASP A 2 4.74 9.06 -11.58
N ALA A 3 4.69 7.86 -12.17
CA ALA A 3 4.12 6.66 -11.53
C ALA A 3 4.81 6.26 -10.21
N LEU A 4 6.15 6.24 -10.16
CA LEU A 4 6.89 5.89 -8.94
C LEU A 4 6.67 6.91 -7.81
N LYS A 5 6.58 8.19 -8.16
CA LYS A 5 6.27 9.25 -7.20
C LYS A 5 4.87 9.05 -6.61
N ARG A 6 3.87 8.84 -7.46
CA ARG A 6 2.49 8.57 -7.03
C ARG A 6 2.38 7.33 -6.14
N ILE A 7 3.08 6.25 -6.48
CA ILE A 7 3.09 5.03 -5.65
C ILE A 7 3.71 5.31 -4.28
N ASN A 8 4.85 6.02 -4.22
CA ASN A 8 5.47 6.39 -2.96
C ASN A 8 4.54 7.29 -2.11
N ASP A 9 3.89 8.27 -2.72
CA ASP A 9 2.96 9.17 -2.03
C ASP A 9 1.77 8.39 -1.43
N GLN A 10 1.24 7.40 -2.17
CA GLN A 10 0.19 6.51 -1.67
C GLN A 10 0.67 5.62 -0.51
N ILE A 11 1.88 5.06 -0.60
CA ILE A 11 2.47 4.28 0.50
C ILE A 11 2.62 5.13 1.76
N ILE A 12 3.11 6.38 1.61
CA ILE A 12 3.25 7.31 2.73
C ILE A 12 1.88 7.59 3.37
N LYS A 13 0.86 7.83 2.54
CA LYS A 13 -0.51 8.07 3.02
C LYS A 13 -1.09 6.88 3.80
N GLU A 14 -0.92 5.66 3.29
CA GLU A 14 -1.41 4.45 3.97
C GLU A 14 -0.66 4.21 5.29
N LYS A 15 0.66 4.48 5.34
CA LYS A 15 1.43 4.41 6.60
C LYS A 15 0.95 5.43 7.64
N ALA A 16 0.64 6.66 7.22
CA ALA A 16 0.07 7.66 8.10
C ALA A 16 -1.31 7.21 8.62
N CYS A 17 -2.16 6.66 7.76
CA CYS A 17 -3.46 6.11 8.15
C CYS A 17 -3.33 4.99 9.19
N ILE A 18 -2.37 4.07 9.02
CA ILE A 18 -2.10 3.02 10.01
C ILE A 18 -1.72 3.62 11.37
N ASN A 19 -0.87 4.65 11.40
CA ASN A 19 -0.48 5.29 12.65
C ASN A 19 -1.67 5.91 13.39
N ASP A 20 -2.62 6.50 12.66
CA ASP A 20 -3.83 7.05 13.25
C ASP A 20 -4.78 5.94 13.73
N LEU A 21 -4.93 4.88 12.95
CA LEU A 21 -5.73 3.70 13.33
C LEU A 21 -5.20 3.02 14.60
N ILE A 22 -3.87 2.92 14.78
CA ILE A 22 -3.26 2.38 16.00
C ILE A 22 -3.70 3.19 17.24
N LYS A 23 -3.71 4.52 17.14
CA LYS A 23 -4.16 5.40 18.23
C LYS A 23 -5.65 5.22 18.52
N GLU A 24 -6.48 5.15 17.47
CA GLU A 24 -7.92 4.92 17.63
C GLU A 24 -8.23 3.56 18.27
N ILE A 25 -7.53 2.50 17.85
CA ILE A 25 -7.67 1.16 18.42
C ILE A 25 -7.32 1.19 19.91
N ALA A 26 -6.20 1.82 20.28
CA ALA A 26 -5.79 1.95 21.68
C ALA A 26 -6.84 2.71 22.51
N MET A 27 -7.34 3.84 21.99
CA MET A 27 -8.37 4.64 22.64
C MET A 27 -9.69 3.86 22.82
N TYR A 28 -10.17 3.15 21.79
CA TYR A 28 -11.40 2.35 21.90
C TYR A 28 -11.23 1.18 22.85
N THR A 29 -10.06 0.55 22.89
CA THR A 29 -9.74 -0.55 23.81
C THR A 29 -9.76 -0.08 25.25
N GLN A 30 -9.13 1.07 25.55
CA GLN A 30 -9.14 1.67 26.90
C GLN A 30 -10.55 2.05 27.36
N ASN A 31 -11.42 2.47 26.44
CA ASN A 31 -12.81 2.81 26.72
C ASN A 31 -13.77 1.60 26.75
N GLY A 32 -13.25 0.37 26.69
CA GLY A 32 -14.06 -0.86 26.67
C GLY A 32 -14.89 -1.06 25.39
N ARG A 33 -14.65 -0.25 24.35
CA ARG A 33 -15.38 -0.28 23.06
C ARG A 33 -14.72 -1.28 22.11
N TYR A 34 -14.65 -2.55 22.50
CA TYR A 34 -13.91 -3.57 21.76
C TYR A 34 -14.41 -3.83 20.33
N LYS A 35 -15.72 -3.68 20.09
CA LYS A 35 -16.28 -3.83 18.74
C LYS A 35 -15.72 -2.79 17.76
N LEU A 36 -15.64 -1.52 18.20
CA LEU A 36 -15.05 -0.44 17.41
C LEU A 36 -13.54 -0.63 17.22
N ALA A 37 -12.84 -1.10 18.26
CA ALA A 37 -11.43 -1.46 18.15
C ALA A 37 -11.19 -2.57 17.11
N ALA A 38 -12.05 -3.59 17.07
CA ALA A 38 -11.98 -4.67 16.09
C ALA A 38 -12.31 -4.20 14.67
N GLU A 39 -13.27 -3.29 14.50
CA GLU A 39 -13.56 -2.63 13.22
C GLU A 39 -12.34 -1.89 12.69
N ARG A 40 -11.71 -1.06 13.52
CA ARG A 40 -10.47 -0.34 13.17
C ARG A 40 -9.28 -1.26 12.92
N GLY A 41 -9.22 -2.40 13.62
CA GLY A 41 -8.23 -3.45 13.33
C GLY A 41 -8.35 -4.02 11.92
N ARG A 42 -9.59 -4.21 11.43
CA ARG A 42 -9.82 -4.63 10.03
C ARG A 42 -9.44 -3.54 9.03
N ASP A 43 -9.78 -2.28 9.33
CA ASP A 43 -9.38 -1.15 8.50
C ASP A 43 -7.84 -1.07 8.37
N MET A 44 -7.13 -1.27 9.49
CA MET A 44 -5.67 -1.30 9.52
C MET A 44 -5.11 -2.45 8.67
N GLN A 45 -5.69 -3.65 8.77
CA GLN A 45 -5.27 -4.79 7.95
C GLN A 45 -5.47 -4.51 6.45
N ASN A 46 -6.57 -3.84 6.07
CA ASN A 46 -6.79 -3.43 4.69
C ASN A 46 -5.72 -2.45 4.20
N SER A 47 -5.31 -1.47 5.01
CA SER A 47 -4.21 -0.56 4.68
C SER A 47 -2.87 -1.29 4.52
N ILE A 48 -2.58 -2.29 5.37
CA ILE A 48 -1.37 -3.13 5.24
C ILE A 48 -1.37 -3.87 3.89
N ILE A 49 -2.50 -4.50 3.51
CA ILE A 49 -2.63 -5.20 2.23
C ILE A 49 -2.40 -4.24 1.06
N ARG A 50 -2.95 -3.02 1.13
CA ARG A 50 -2.72 -1.99 0.09
C ARG A 50 -1.26 -1.60 -0.02
N ILE A 51 -0.56 -1.42 1.11
CA ILE A 51 0.89 -1.12 1.09
C ILE A 51 1.65 -2.26 0.42
N GLN A 52 1.36 -3.53 0.74
CA GLN A 52 2.02 -4.67 0.12
C GLN A 52 1.81 -4.69 -1.41
N GLN A 53 0.61 -4.39 -1.87
CA GLN A 53 0.31 -4.27 -3.31
C GLN A 53 1.10 -3.13 -3.96
N LEU A 54 1.15 -1.96 -3.32
CA LEU A 54 1.87 -0.78 -3.81
C LEU A 54 3.39 -1.01 -3.86
N GLU A 55 3.97 -1.65 -2.85
CA GLU A 55 5.40 -2.01 -2.85
C GLU A 55 5.70 -3.04 -3.96
N GLY A 56 4.78 -3.98 -4.23
CA GLY A 56 4.87 -4.87 -5.38
C GLY A 56 4.88 -4.12 -6.72
N GLN A 57 3.96 -3.18 -6.91
CA GLN A 57 3.91 -2.33 -8.11
C GLN A 57 5.18 -1.48 -8.26
N LYS A 58 5.67 -0.89 -7.16
CA LYS A 58 6.93 -0.15 -7.14
C LYS A 58 8.10 -1.02 -7.58
N GLY A 59 8.18 -2.25 -7.09
CA GLY A 59 9.20 -3.22 -7.49
C GLY A 59 9.20 -3.49 -8.99
N LEU A 60 8.01 -3.67 -9.60
CA LEU A 60 7.87 -3.86 -11.05
C LEU A 60 8.35 -2.64 -11.84
N HIS A 61 7.98 -1.43 -11.41
CA HIS A 61 8.44 -0.20 -12.07
C HIS A 61 9.97 -0.03 -11.99
N LEU A 62 10.58 -0.33 -10.83
CA LEU A 62 12.03 -0.30 -10.68
C LEU A 62 12.71 -1.34 -11.57
N LEU A 63 12.13 -2.53 -11.70
CA LEU A 63 12.63 -3.57 -12.58
C LEU A 63 12.57 -3.16 -14.07
N ALA A 64 11.45 -2.57 -14.50
CA ALA A 64 11.31 -2.05 -15.86
C ALA A 64 12.36 -0.97 -16.15
N LEU A 65 12.57 -0.02 -15.24
CA LEU A 65 13.63 1.00 -15.37
C LEU A 65 15.04 0.39 -15.47
N LYS A 66 15.31 -0.68 -14.70
CA LYS A 66 16.58 -1.40 -14.75
C LYS A 66 16.81 -2.05 -16.11
N TYR A 67 15.78 -2.60 -16.75
CA TYR A 67 15.88 -3.16 -18.10
C TYR A 67 16.07 -2.09 -19.17
N VAL A 68 15.33 -0.98 -19.08
CA VAL A 68 15.51 0.17 -19.99
C VAL A 68 16.92 0.72 -19.90
N GLY A 69 17.49 0.82 -18.68
CA GLY A 69 18.89 1.22 -18.48
C GLY A 69 19.93 0.25 -19.07
N LYS A 70 19.52 -0.98 -19.41
CA LYS A 70 20.35 -1.97 -20.13
C LYS A 70 20.08 -2.01 -21.64
N GLY A 71 19.28 -1.08 -22.17
CA GLY A 71 18.88 -1.05 -23.58
C GLY A 71 17.75 -2.03 -23.93
N ILE A 72 17.07 -2.61 -22.95
CA ILE A 72 15.92 -3.50 -23.16
C ILE A 72 14.64 -2.69 -22.94
N ASN A 73 13.81 -2.54 -23.97
CA ASN A 73 12.51 -1.90 -23.84
C ASN A 73 11.61 -2.74 -22.91
N ALA A 74 11.25 -2.18 -21.77
CA ALA A 74 10.41 -2.82 -20.77
C ALA A 74 9.43 -1.80 -20.17
N GLU A 75 8.18 -2.23 -20.00
CA GLU A 75 7.13 -1.42 -19.38
C GLU A 75 6.25 -2.27 -18.45
N VAL A 76 5.59 -1.61 -17.51
CA VAL A 76 4.65 -2.26 -16.57
C VAL A 76 3.25 -2.15 -17.15
N VAL A 77 2.60 -3.28 -17.38
CA VAL A 77 1.23 -3.36 -17.90
C VAL A 77 0.28 -4.05 -16.92
N PRO A 78 -1.02 -3.72 -16.92
CA PRO A 78 -2.01 -4.44 -16.13
C PRO A 78 -2.07 -5.91 -16.57
N ARG A 79 -2.11 -6.83 -15.60
CA ARG A 79 -2.29 -8.26 -15.90
C ARG A 79 -3.63 -8.46 -16.59
N HIS A 80 -3.60 -8.85 -17.87
CA HIS A 80 -4.79 -9.33 -18.56
C HIS A 80 -5.03 -10.78 -18.15
N VAL A 81 -6.16 -11.04 -17.49
CA VAL A 81 -6.66 -12.39 -17.30
C VAL A 81 -7.76 -12.56 -18.34
N GLN A 82 -7.51 -13.38 -19.38
CA GLN A 82 -8.61 -13.87 -20.21
C GLN A 82 -9.44 -14.80 -19.33
N VAL A 83 -10.72 -14.44 -19.14
CA VAL A 83 -11.73 -15.25 -18.44
C VAL A 83 -12.50 -16.03 -19.47
#